data_AF-A0A224YUB3-F1
#
_entry.id   AF-A0A224YUB3-F1
#
_cell.length_a   1.000
_cell.length_b   1.000
_cell.length_c   1.000
_cell.angle_alpha   90.00
_cell.angle_beta   90.00
_cell.angle_gamma   90.00
#
_symmetry.space_group_name_H-M   'P 1'
#
loop_
_entity.id
_entity.type
_entity.pdbx_description
1 polymer ?
#
loop_
_entity_poly.entity_id
_entity_poly.type
_entity_poly.pdbx_seq_one_letter_code
_entity_poly.pdbx_strand_id
1 'polypeptide(L)'
;MVRLCRRCLVPAVLWLACLLCTLQMLAAFVGHADEPKRAQSQTARRFRPRHVGGDPDVRGRTYQRHMAEPVDARHRELHSERLRLNRLVRPHLVARRQIFSAASGQSGASHFLGLSDEDSQHNFSCGTCALVGYSGRLLNSGLGDKVDATECVIRLGRAPGRGYDRDVGSKTTFRLMHADTLLELLKGPQREKRLSNGPLASDHIVVFGTPKKATPASLRTRIETSGGPRLLSLRRSAEHAAAKSLAQHASTLGYQLSGAEPSTLWHAIKLVESIGCQSVKVFGVPEPKTCKRQRNEPSRSRFWEYASPPQCTDGVDAGHNEDPLKPDPGHLSLVDRRAMAGWLQSAQKLDVRFFSPTWSDFERDFAAT
;
A
#
# COMPACT_ATOMS: atom_id res chain seq x y z
N MET A 1 51.17 6.21 78.43
CA MET A 1 52.01 7.41 78.61
C MET A 1 53.32 7.10 77.90
N VAL A 2 53.80 7.76 76.84
CA VAL A 2 53.88 9.18 76.50
C VAL A 2 53.85 9.32 74.97
N ARG A 3 53.11 10.30 74.45
CA ARG A 3 53.24 10.80 73.06
C ARG A 3 54.21 11.98 73.09
N LEU A 4 55.17 12.04 72.17
CA LEU A 4 55.65 13.33 71.66
C LEU A 4 55.83 13.26 70.14
N CYS A 5 55.10 14.17 69.49
CA CYS A 5 55.11 14.46 68.07
C CYS A 5 55.94 15.74 67.88
N ARG A 6 56.74 15.85 66.81
CA ARG A 6 57.05 17.13 66.17
C ARG A 6 57.60 16.91 64.75
N ARG A 7 56.82 17.42 63.79
CA ARG A 7 57.18 17.68 62.40
C ARG A 7 58.27 18.77 62.30
N CYS A 8 58.91 18.80 61.12
CA CYS A 8 59.49 19.95 60.41
C CYS A 8 61.02 19.96 60.24
N LEU A 9 61.47 19.56 59.04
CA LEU A 9 62.68 20.00 58.32
C LEU A 9 62.65 19.36 56.90
N VAL A 10 61.64 19.61 56.04
CA VAL A 10 61.64 20.63 54.96
C VAL A 10 62.86 21.55 54.99
N PRO A 11 63.56 21.88 53.90
CA PRO A 11 63.94 21.16 52.68
C PRO A 11 65.48 21.30 52.45
N ALA A 12 66.20 20.19 52.28
CA ALA A 12 67.52 20.18 51.64
C ALA A 12 67.36 19.35 50.35
N VAL A 13 66.60 19.89 49.39
CA VAL A 13 67.21 20.63 48.29
C VAL A 13 68.04 19.64 47.47
N LEU A 14 67.36 18.90 46.59
CA LEU A 14 67.18 19.29 45.19
C LEU A 14 68.50 19.36 44.37
N TRP A 15 69.65 19.03 44.96
CA TRP A 15 70.94 19.02 44.24
C TRP A 15 71.40 17.62 43.81
N LEU A 16 71.02 16.56 44.53
CA LEU A 16 71.44 15.18 44.17
C LEU A 16 70.60 14.54 43.05
N ALA A 17 69.47 15.16 42.69
CA ALA A 17 68.59 14.69 41.61
C ALA A 17 69.10 15.02 40.18
N CYS A 18 70.25 15.68 40.01
CA CYS A 18 70.73 16.12 38.69
C CYS A 18 71.99 15.40 38.17
N LEU A 19 72.77 14.72 39.04
CA LEU A 19 74.07 14.13 38.65
C LEU A 19 74.05 12.61 38.39
N LEU A 20 73.04 11.88 38.87
CA LEU A 20 72.89 10.44 38.57
C LEU A 20 72.14 10.18 37.27
N CYS A 21 71.54 11.22 36.66
CA CYS A 21 70.80 11.11 35.40
C CYS A 21 71.70 11.13 34.15
N THR A 22 73.00 11.41 34.29
CA THR A 22 73.92 11.55 33.15
C THR A 22 74.94 10.42 33.02
N LEU A 23 75.09 9.54 34.02
CA LEU A 23 76.27 8.66 34.10
C LEU A 23 76.09 7.20 33.69
N GLN A 24 74.89 6.74 33.28
CA GLN A 24 74.76 5.34 32.81
C GLN A 24 73.75 5.12 31.68
N MET A 25 73.52 6.16 30.88
CA MET A 25 73.09 6.08 29.47
C MET A 25 74.15 5.43 28.54
N LEU A 26 75.17 4.75 29.09
CA LEU A 26 76.34 4.21 28.37
C LEU A 26 76.52 2.68 28.51
N ALA A 27 75.57 1.96 29.10
CA ALA A 27 75.57 0.49 29.11
C ALA A 27 74.56 -0.06 28.07
N ALA A 28 74.72 0.38 26.83
CA ALA A 28 74.19 -0.33 25.67
C ALA A 28 75.33 -1.20 25.12
N PHE A 29 74.98 -2.41 24.68
CA PHE A 29 75.77 -3.45 24.00
C PHE A 29 76.31 -4.59 24.87
N VAL A 30 76.11 -5.81 24.34
CA VAL A 30 76.38 -7.18 24.86
C VAL A 30 75.21 -7.74 25.68
N GLY A 31 74.46 -8.78 25.32
CA GLY A 31 74.47 -9.70 24.18
C GLY A 31 73.44 -10.83 24.45
N HIS A 32 72.90 -11.42 23.37
CA HIS A 32 72.33 -12.77 23.20
C HIS A 32 71.20 -13.31 24.11
N ALA A 33 70.04 -13.44 23.46
CA ALA A 33 69.01 -14.48 23.49
C ALA A 33 69.08 -15.64 24.52
N ASP A 34 67.97 -15.79 25.28
CA ASP A 34 67.37 -17.11 25.56
C ASP A 34 65.86 -16.97 25.83
N GLU A 35 65.08 -17.91 25.29
CA GLU A 35 63.61 -18.00 25.28
C GLU A 35 63.02 -18.30 26.68
N PRO A 36 61.77 -17.88 26.98
CA PRO A 36 60.78 -18.93 27.22
C PRO A 36 59.35 -18.64 26.73
N LYS A 37 58.76 -19.73 26.26
CA LYS A 37 57.34 -20.02 26.00
C LYS A 37 56.43 -19.61 27.16
N ARG A 38 55.38 -18.81 26.92
CA ARG A 38 53.95 -19.19 27.04
C ARG A 38 53.00 -18.02 26.76
N ALA A 39 51.97 -18.35 25.99
CA ALA A 39 50.96 -17.46 25.44
C ALA A 39 50.15 -16.65 26.48
N GLN A 40 50.09 -15.33 26.29
CA GLN A 40 48.90 -14.52 26.58
C GLN A 40 48.76 -13.45 25.49
N SER A 41 47.97 -13.77 24.47
CA SER A 41 47.58 -12.87 23.39
C SER A 41 46.71 -11.74 23.97
N GLN A 42 47.30 -10.56 24.16
CA GLN A 42 46.56 -9.30 24.27
C GLN A 42 45.91 -9.01 22.91
N THR A 43 44.65 -9.38 22.75
CA THR A 43 43.86 -8.95 21.60
C THR A 43 43.51 -7.47 21.78
N ALA A 44 44.21 -6.61 21.03
CA ALA A 44 43.74 -5.27 20.72
C ALA A 44 42.28 -5.36 20.27
N ARG A 45 41.37 -4.68 20.97
CA ARG A 45 39.97 -4.54 20.57
C ARG A 45 39.91 -3.73 19.27
N ARG A 46 40.09 -4.40 18.14
CA ARG A 46 39.61 -3.92 16.84
C ARG A 46 38.09 -3.86 16.93
N PHE A 47 37.54 -2.66 17.02
CA PHE A 47 36.15 -2.43 16.67
C PHE A 47 35.95 -2.95 15.24
N ARG A 48 35.28 -4.10 15.11
CA ARG A 48 34.75 -4.53 13.81
C ARG A 48 33.57 -3.62 13.50
N PRO A 49 33.50 -2.97 12.33
CA PRO A 49 32.27 -2.34 11.89
C PRO A 49 31.16 -3.39 11.88
N ARG A 50 30.07 -3.09 12.59
CA ARG A 50 28.86 -3.89 12.65
C ARG A 50 28.19 -3.79 11.29
N HIS A 51 27.89 -4.94 10.69
CA HIS A 51 27.25 -5.16 9.38
C HIS A 51 28.16 -5.10 8.14
N VAL A 52 28.96 -6.16 7.95
CA VAL A 52 29.07 -6.76 6.62
C VAL A 52 27.91 -7.75 6.54
N GLY A 53 26.97 -7.52 5.63
CA GLY A 53 25.85 -8.43 5.40
C GLY A 53 26.37 -9.80 4.98
N GLY A 54 26.29 -10.79 5.87
CA GLY A 54 26.43 -12.18 5.48
C GLY A 54 25.26 -12.57 4.59
N ASP A 55 25.56 -13.19 3.45
CA ASP A 55 24.55 -13.66 2.52
C ASP A 55 23.59 -14.66 3.21
N PRO A 56 22.27 -14.49 3.08
CA PRO A 56 21.32 -15.40 3.69
C PRO A 56 21.36 -16.76 2.95
N ASP A 57 21.81 -17.80 3.66
CA ASP A 57 21.72 -19.20 3.24
C ASP A 57 20.24 -19.62 3.20
N VAL A 58 19.66 -19.73 1.99
CA VAL A 58 18.28 -20.21 1.79
C VAL A 58 18.34 -21.70 1.44
N ARG A 59 17.96 -22.57 2.38
CA ARG A 59 17.82 -24.01 2.12
C ARG A 59 16.49 -24.32 1.44
N GLY A 60 16.54 -24.77 0.19
CA GLY A 60 15.40 -25.36 -0.51
C GLY A 60 15.02 -26.75 0.02
N ARG A 61 13.89 -27.30 -0.47
CA ARG A 61 13.46 -28.69 -0.16
C ARG A 61 14.32 -29.76 -0.82
N THR A 62 15.17 -29.37 -1.77
CA THR A 62 16.23 -30.18 -2.38
C THR A 62 17.58 -29.62 -1.93
N TYR A 63 18.58 -30.48 -1.73
CA TYR A 63 19.91 -30.15 -1.20
C TYR A 63 20.76 -29.17 -2.05
N GLN A 64 20.16 -28.49 -3.03
CA GLN A 64 20.85 -27.50 -3.84
C GLN A 64 20.92 -26.16 -3.12
N ARG A 65 22.16 -25.70 -2.90
CA ARG A 65 22.47 -24.35 -2.41
C ARG A 65 22.26 -23.37 -3.55
N HIS A 66 21.35 -22.43 -3.36
CA HIS A 66 21.23 -21.28 -4.24
C HIS A 66 21.87 -20.08 -3.55
N MET A 67 22.94 -19.53 -4.15
CA MET A 67 23.38 -18.18 -3.80
C MET A 67 22.25 -17.24 -4.24
N ALA A 68 21.60 -16.58 -3.29
CA ALA A 68 20.68 -15.51 -3.64
C ALA A 68 21.50 -14.40 -4.31
N GLU A 69 21.05 -13.89 -5.46
CA GLU A 69 21.65 -12.67 -6.01
C GLU A 69 21.70 -11.59 -4.93
N PRO A 70 22.79 -10.80 -4.84
CA PRO A 70 22.91 -9.76 -3.85
C PRO A 70 21.91 -8.63 -4.16
N VAL A 71 20.66 -8.81 -3.75
CA VAL A 71 19.63 -7.77 -3.78
C VAL A 71 20.03 -6.71 -2.75
N ASP A 72 20.00 -5.44 -3.11
CA ASP A 72 20.29 -4.34 -2.19
C ASP A 72 19.48 -4.46 -0.86
N ALA A 73 20.15 -4.19 0.27
CA ALA A 73 19.58 -4.44 1.60
C ALA A 73 18.27 -3.65 1.82
N ARG A 74 18.19 -2.42 1.32
CA ARG A 74 16.99 -1.58 1.39
C ARG A 74 15.82 -2.18 0.60
N HIS A 75 16.11 -2.79 -0.57
CA HIS A 75 15.08 -3.47 -1.36
C HIS A 75 14.54 -4.72 -0.66
N ARG A 76 15.40 -5.48 0.05
CA ARG A 76 14.96 -6.64 0.84
C ARG A 76 14.05 -6.22 1.99
N GLU A 77 14.42 -5.17 2.71
CA GLU A 77 13.61 -4.65 3.82
C GLU A 77 12.24 -4.17 3.32
N LEU A 78 12.21 -3.34 2.27
CA LEU A 78 10.96 -2.89 1.65
C LEU A 78 10.10 -4.06 1.16
N HIS A 79 10.70 -5.07 0.55
CA HIS A 79 9.98 -6.27 0.11
C HIS A 79 9.37 -7.03 1.30
N SER A 80 10.14 -7.23 2.38
CA SER A 80 9.67 -7.91 3.58
C SER A 80 8.51 -7.18 4.25
N GLU A 81 8.56 -5.84 4.29
CA GLU A 81 7.51 -5.01 4.85
C GLU A 81 6.25 -5.05 3.97
N ARG A 82 6.40 -4.95 2.65
CA ARG A 82 5.27 -5.15 1.70
C ARG A 82 4.62 -6.50 1.92
N LEU A 83 5.38 -7.59 2.03
CA LEU A 83 4.82 -8.92 2.31
C LEU A 83 4.05 -8.96 3.64
N ARG A 84 4.56 -8.33 4.69
CA ARG A 84 3.89 -8.23 6.00
C ARG A 84 2.57 -7.47 5.90
N LEU A 85 2.59 -6.28 5.29
CA LEU A 85 1.40 -5.43 5.11
C LEU A 85 0.36 -6.12 4.23
N ASN A 86 0.77 -6.76 3.15
CA ASN A 86 -0.14 -7.46 2.24
C ASN A 86 -0.87 -8.64 2.90
N ARG A 87 -0.25 -9.32 3.89
CA ARG A 87 -0.95 -10.34 4.68
C ARG A 87 -2.13 -9.78 5.47
N LEU A 88 -2.06 -8.50 5.89
CA LEU A 88 -3.16 -7.83 6.57
C LEU A 88 -4.29 -7.47 5.61
N VAL A 89 -3.94 -7.19 4.35
CA VAL A 89 -4.88 -6.80 3.30
C VAL A 89 -5.55 -8.00 2.65
N ARG A 90 -4.96 -9.21 2.64
CA ARG A 90 -5.53 -10.39 1.97
C ARG A 90 -6.88 -10.84 2.54
N PRO A 91 -7.80 -11.37 1.70
CA PRO A 91 -8.99 -12.06 2.20
C PRO A 91 -8.54 -13.18 3.12
N HIS A 92 -9.26 -13.34 4.22
CA HIS A 92 -9.10 -14.54 5.02
C HIS A 92 -9.48 -15.73 4.15
N LEU A 93 -8.62 -16.76 4.12
CA LEU A 93 -8.95 -18.02 3.47
C LEU A 93 -10.12 -18.64 4.25
N VAL A 94 -11.34 -18.40 3.77
CA VAL A 94 -12.50 -19.17 4.20
C VAL A 94 -12.37 -20.50 3.48
N ALA A 95 -12.17 -21.59 4.23
CA ALA A 95 -12.27 -22.92 3.67
C ALA A 95 -13.59 -23.01 2.89
N ARG A 96 -13.49 -23.26 1.59
CA ARG A 96 -14.62 -23.35 0.67
C ARG A 96 -15.42 -24.61 1.00
N ARG A 97 -16.16 -24.60 2.12
CA ARG A 97 -17.28 -25.54 2.29
C ARG A 97 -18.29 -25.19 1.19
N GLN A 98 -18.32 -26.05 0.19
CA GLN A 98 -19.19 -26.03 -0.99
C GLN A 98 -20.59 -25.49 -0.63
N ILE A 99 -21.06 -24.43 -1.28
CA ILE A 99 -21.98 -24.50 -2.43
C ILE A 99 -22.97 -25.68 -2.30
N PHE A 100 -23.76 -25.72 -1.24
CA PHE A 100 -25.10 -26.32 -1.19
C PHE A 100 -25.90 -25.65 -0.07
N SER A 101 -26.42 -24.46 -0.35
CA SER A 101 -27.68 -24.00 0.24
C SER A 101 -28.40 -23.21 -0.84
N ALA A 102 -29.09 -23.97 -1.69
CA ALA A 102 -30.26 -23.45 -2.36
C ALA A 102 -31.30 -23.10 -1.28
N ALA A 103 -32.04 -22.02 -1.53
CA ALA A 103 -33.25 -21.59 -0.85
C ALA A 103 -33.11 -21.09 0.61
N SER A 104 -33.13 -19.77 0.76
CA SER A 104 -34.18 -19.16 1.58
C SER A 104 -34.51 -17.79 1.01
N GLY A 105 -35.60 -17.72 0.23
CA GLY A 105 -36.26 -16.45 -0.03
C GLY A 105 -36.74 -15.88 1.29
N GLN A 106 -36.31 -14.67 1.61
CA GLN A 106 -36.99 -13.82 2.58
C GLN A 106 -37.10 -12.42 1.99
N SER A 107 -38.31 -12.17 1.47
CA SER A 107 -38.94 -10.87 1.36
C SER A 107 -39.05 -10.24 2.75
N GLY A 108 -38.02 -9.51 3.15
CA GLY A 108 -38.10 -8.55 4.24
C GLY A 108 -38.02 -7.16 3.63
N ALA A 109 -39.09 -6.37 3.77
CA ALA A 109 -39.11 -4.96 3.39
C ALA A 109 -37.93 -4.25 4.08
N SER A 110 -36.82 -4.11 3.36
CA SER A 110 -35.64 -3.41 3.84
C SER A 110 -35.92 -1.93 3.64
N HIS A 111 -36.64 -1.32 4.57
CA HIS A 111 -36.64 0.13 4.70
C HIS A 111 -35.22 0.55 5.10
N PHE A 112 -34.36 0.71 4.09
CA PHE A 112 -33.08 1.38 4.24
C PHE A 112 -33.40 2.87 4.22
N LEU A 113 -33.60 3.39 5.42
CA LEU A 113 -33.67 4.82 5.72
C LEU A 113 -32.47 5.51 5.07
N GLY A 114 -32.72 6.72 4.58
CA GLY A 114 -31.78 7.48 3.77
C GLY A 114 -30.45 7.74 4.47
N LEU A 115 -29.60 8.50 3.77
CA LEU A 115 -28.68 9.36 4.50
C LEU A 115 -29.58 10.26 5.36
N SER A 116 -29.73 9.94 6.63
CA SER A 116 -30.25 10.83 7.65
C SER A 116 -29.31 10.68 8.85
N ASP A 117 -28.57 11.69 9.25
CA ASP A 117 -29.00 13.08 9.19
C ASP A 117 -28.56 13.86 7.95
N GLU A 118 -29.61 14.40 7.32
CA GLU A 118 -29.65 15.50 6.37
C GLU A 118 -29.22 15.24 4.93
N ASP A 119 -30.13 15.60 4.02
CA ASP A 119 -29.82 16.08 2.67
C ASP A 119 -28.97 17.36 2.78
N SER A 120 -27.73 17.14 3.21
CA SER A 120 -26.60 18.01 2.96
C SER A 120 -25.51 17.08 2.42
N GLN A 121 -25.24 16.97 1.12
CA GLN A 121 -24.64 18.05 0.33
C GLN A 121 -23.93 19.15 1.17
N HIS A 122 -23.32 18.81 2.30
CA HIS A 122 -22.37 19.68 2.98
C HIS A 122 -20.94 19.14 2.80
N ASN A 123 -20.28 19.81 1.85
CA ASN A 123 -18.91 20.31 1.94
C ASN A 123 -17.73 19.40 1.59
N PHE A 124 -17.93 18.23 0.98
CA PHE A 124 -16.83 17.64 0.22
C PHE A 124 -16.84 18.21 -1.19
N SER A 125 -16.22 19.37 -1.34
CA SER A 125 -15.81 19.90 -2.64
C SER A 125 -14.32 19.65 -2.75
N CYS A 126 -13.91 18.96 -3.80
CA CYS A 126 -12.51 18.77 -4.13
C CYS A 126 -12.29 19.39 -5.50
N GLY A 127 -11.39 20.35 -5.67
CA GLY A 127 -11.05 20.89 -6.99
C GLY A 127 -10.21 19.90 -7.81
N THR A 128 -9.27 19.21 -7.15
CA THR A 128 -8.38 18.24 -7.78
C THR A 128 -8.44 16.87 -7.11
N CYS A 129 -8.63 15.82 -7.92
CA CYS A 129 -8.86 14.48 -7.41
C CYS A 129 -7.88 13.48 -8.02
N ALA A 130 -7.34 12.57 -7.20
CA ALA A 130 -6.59 11.41 -7.66
C ALA A 130 -7.44 10.14 -7.52
N LEU A 131 -7.61 9.39 -8.61
CA LEU A 131 -8.24 8.07 -8.61
C LEU A 131 -7.15 7.00 -8.74
N VAL A 132 -6.92 6.20 -7.70
CA VAL A 132 -5.86 5.18 -7.69
C VAL A 132 -6.43 3.78 -7.88
N GLY A 133 -6.16 3.21 -9.05
CA GLY A 133 -6.50 1.86 -9.47
C GLY A 133 -5.48 0.80 -9.03
N TYR A 134 -5.46 -0.34 -9.74
CA TYR A 134 -4.75 -1.54 -9.30
C TYR A 134 -3.51 -1.90 -10.12
N SER A 135 -3.31 -1.31 -11.30
CA SER A 135 -2.29 -1.77 -12.24
C SER A 135 -0.90 -1.85 -11.61
N GLY A 136 -0.20 -2.95 -11.86
CA GLY A 136 1.17 -3.18 -11.47
C GLY A 136 2.17 -2.21 -12.09
N ARG A 137 1.77 -1.47 -13.14
CA ARG A 137 2.57 -0.37 -13.71
C ARG A 137 2.80 0.77 -12.72
N LEU A 138 2.06 0.82 -11.62
CA LEU A 138 2.33 1.74 -10.52
C LEU A 138 3.64 1.42 -9.79
N LEU A 139 4.06 0.15 -9.74
CA LEU A 139 5.28 -0.24 -9.04
C LEU A 139 6.50 0.45 -9.63
N ASN A 140 7.34 0.99 -8.75
CA ASN A 140 8.54 1.76 -9.09
C ASN A 140 8.31 3.04 -9.91
N SER A 141 7.05 3.48 -10.09
CA SER A 141 6.74 4.65 -10.90
C SER A 141 7.15 5.99 -10.26
N GLY A 142 7.35 6.03 -8.93
CA GLY A 142 7.69 7.28 -8.24
C GLY A 142 6.58 8.33 -8.26
N LEU A 143 5.33 7.94 -8.54
CA LEU A 143 4.21 8.86 -8.68
C LEU A 143 3.56 9.26 -7.34
N GLY A 144 4.10 8.80 -6.20
CA GLY A 144 3.49 9.00 -4.90
C GLY A 144 3.27 10.48 -4.55
N ASP A 145 4.27 11.32 -4.79
CA ASP A 145 4.16 12.75 -4.54
C ASP A 145 3.11 13.42 -5.44
N LYS A 146 2.94 12.93 -6.68
CA LYS A 146 1.92 13.43 -7.61
C LYS A 146 0.50 13.05 -7.16
N VAL A 147 0.34 11.88 -6.55
CA VAL A 147 -0.92 11.45 -5.94
C VAL A 147 -1.24 12.33 -4.73
N ASP A 148 -0.27 12.46 -3.81
CA ASP A 148 -0.47 13.18 -2.54
C ASP A 148 -0.63 14.70 -2.74
N ALA A 149 -0.16 15.25 -3.88
CA ALA A 149 -0.37 16.64 -4.28
C ALA A 149 -1.83 16.99 -4.67
N THR A 150 -2.72 16.01 -4.85
CA THR A 150 -4.15 16.28 -5.09
C THR A 150 -4.90 16.57 -3.80
N GLU A 151 -5.98 17.34 -3.90
CA GLU A 151 -6.82 17.68 -2.75
C GLU A 151 -7.50 16.45 -2.17
N CYS A 152 -8.05 15.58 -3.01
CA CYS A 152 -8.73 14.36 -2.59
C CYS A 152 -8.16 13.12 -3.29
N VAL A 153 -7.77 12.11 -2.50
CA VAL A 153 -7.27 10.84 -3.02
C VAL A 153 -8.32 9.74 -2.81
N ILE A 154 -8.79 9.17 -3.91
CA ILE A 154 -9.79 8.10 -3.95
C ILE A 154 -9.10 6.77 -4.25
N ARG A 155 -9.16 5.83 -3.32
CA ARG A 155 -8.60 4.47 -3.49
C ARG A 155 -9.70 3.43 -3.56
N LEU A 156 -9.46 2.43 -4.40
CA LEU A 156 -10.41 1.35 -4.64
C LEU A 156 -10.11 0.15 -3.72
N GLY A 157 -11.15 -0.36 -3.10
CA GLY A 157 -11.20 -1.60 -2.35
C GLY A 157 -10.02 -1.80 -1.41
N ARG A 158 -9.24 -2.84 -1.71
CA ARG A 158 -8.13 -3.33 -0.90
C ARG A 158 -6.77 -2.79 -1.35
N ALA A 159 -6.71 -1.81 -2.25
CA ALA A 159 -5.44 -1.24 -2.70
C ALA A 159 -4.75 -0.50 -1.53
N PRO A 160 -3.58 -0.96 -1.05
CA PRO A 160 -2.89 -0.32 0.06
C PRO A 160 -2.15 0.94 -0.39
N GLY A 161 -2.06 1.92 0.50
CA GLY A 161 -1.14 3.06 0.34
C GLY A 161 0.19 2.77 1.02
N ARG A 162 0.12 2.44 2.32
CA ARG A 162 1.31 2.18 3.16
C ARG A 162 2.12 0.99 2.64
N GLY A 163 3.45 1.16 2.61
CA GLY A 163 4.40 0.21 2.03
C GLY A 163 4.58 0.38 0.52
N TYR A 164 3.76 1.23 -0.11
CA TYR A 164 3.82 1.59 -1.52
C TYR A 164 3.87 3.12 -1.72
N ASP A 165 4.12 3.87 -0.64
CA ASP A 165 3.97 5.33 -0.56
C ASP A 165 4.73 6.06 -1.67
N ARG A 166 5.97 5.62 -1.97
CA ARG A 166 6.81 6.17 -3.06
C ARG A 166 6.10 6.16 -4.43
N ASP A 167 5.31 5.14 -4.67
CA ASP A 167 4.75 4.81 -5.97
C ASP A 167 3.29 5.23 -6.10
N VAL A 168 2.52 5.15 -5.00
CA VAL A 168 1.07 5.37 -5.01
C VAL A 168 0.59 6.40 -3.99
N GLY A 169 1.48 7.04 -3.24
CA GLY A 169 1.16 8.04 -2.24
C GLY A 169 0.74 7.43 -0.90
N SER A 170 0.78 8.26 0.14
CA SER A 170 0.40 7.92 1.51
C SER A 170 -1.00 8.42 1.87
N LYS A 171 -1.49 9.46 1.16
CA LYS A 171 -2.80 10.08 1.40
C LYS A 171 -3.93 9.20 0.88
N THR A 172 -5.03 9.14 1.63
CA THR A 172 -6.30 8.50 1.21
C THR A 172 -7.47 9.23 1.86
N THR A 173 -8.17 10.06 1.09
CA THR A 173 -9.35 10.79 1.56
C THR A 173 -10.59 9.90 1.55
N PHE A 174 -10.84 9.24 0.42
CA PHE A 174 -11.96 8.32 0.26
C PHE A 174 -11.47 6.93 -0.14
N ARG A 175 -11.95 5.92 0.57
CA ARG A 175 -11.77 4.52 0.19
C ARG A 175 -13.12 3.89 -0.11
N LEU A 176 -13.34 3.50 -1.36
CA LEU A 176 -14.57 2.81 -1.74
C LEU A 176 -14.38 1.32 -1.60
N MET A 177 -15.37 0.61 -1.05
CA MET A 177 -15.38 -0.85 -1.04
C MET A 177 -16.79 -1.40 -0.90
N HIS A 178 -17.00 -2.62 -1.39
CA HIS A 178 -18.27 -3.31 -1.19
C HIS A 178 -18.45 -3.74 0.27
N ALA A 179 -19.69 -3.80 0.74
CA ALA A 179 -20.04 -4.13 2.11
C ALA A 179 -19.49 -5.50 2.56
N ASP A 180 -19.55 -6.53 1.69
CA ASP A 180 -18.99 -7.85 2.03
C ASP A 180 -17.46 -7.81 2.17
N THR A 181 -16.77 -7.01 1.36
CA THR A 181 -15.30 -6.82 1.46
C THR A 181 -14.93 -6.17 2.78
N LEU A 182 -15.66 -5.13 3.20
CA LEU A 182 -15.46 -4.50 4.51
C LEU A 182 -15.68 -5.50 5.65
N LEU A 183 -16.78 -6.26 5.59
CA LEU A 183 -17.09 -7.28 6.57
C LEU A 183 -15.97 -8.31 6.70
N GLU A 184 -15.41 -8.77 5.59
CA GLU A 184 -14.28 -9.69 5.59
C GLU A 184 -13.03 -9.13 6.25
N LEU A 185 -12.71 -7.85 6.00
CA LEU A 185 -11.57 -7.17 6.61
C LEU A 185 -11.71 -7.08 8.13
N LEU A 186 -12.94 -6.92 8.61
CA LEU A 186 -13.30 -6.83 10.02
C LEU A 186 -13.49 -8.20 10.71
N LYS A 187 -13.31 -9.34 10.03
CA LYS A 187 -13.43 -10.66 10.68
C LYS A 187 -12.25 -10.92 11.62
N GLY A 188 -12.47 -10.80 12.93
CA GLY A 188 -11.51 -11.10 14.00
C GLY A 188 -11.16 -9.89 14.87
N PRO A 189 -10.49 -10.12 16.01
CA PRO A 189 -10.23 -9.06 16.99
C PRO A 189 -9.22 -8.03 16.49
N GLN A 190 -9.46 -6.75 16.84
CA GLN A 190 -8.59 -5.59 16.59
C GLN A 190 -8.20 -5.35 15.12
N ARG A 191 -9.05 -5.77 14.16
CA ARG A 191 -8.76 -5.63 12.73
C ARG A 191 -9.15 -4.28 12.15
N GLU A 192 -9.94 -3.51 12.89
CA GLU A 192 -10.28 -2.11 12.61
C GLU A 192 -9.01 -1.26 12.49
N LYS A 193 -7.94 -1.62 13.22
CA LYS A 193 -6.61 -0.99 13.12
C LYS A 193 -6.05 -0.98 11.70
N ARG A 194 -6.45 -1.93 10.85
CA ARG A 194 -6.04 -1.97 9.43
C ARG A 194 -6.53 -0.76 8.64
N LEU A 195 -7.69 -0.22 9.06
CA LEU A 195 -8.41 0.89 8.44
C LEU A 195 -8.04 2.23 9.07
N SER A 196 -7.55 2.27 10.31
CA SER A 196 -7.13 3.51 10.97
C SER A 196 -5.65 3.83 10.74
N ASN A 197 -4.75 2.91 11.09
CA ASN A 197 -3.30 3.13 11.02
C ASN A 197 -2.54 2.03 10.27
N GLY A 198 -3.27 1.15 9.60
CA GLY A 198 -2.73 0.05 8.83
C GLY A 198 -2.53 0.37 7.34
N PRO A 199 -2.37 -0.68 6.50
CA PRO A 199 -2.14 -0.50 5.07
C PRO A 199 -3.34 0.07 4.30
N LEU A 200 -4.53 0.04 4.90
CA LEU A 200 -5.77 0.55 4.31
C LEU A 200 -6.26 1.84 4.97
N ALA A 201 -5.37 2.56 5.67
CA ALA A 201 -5.68 3.84 6.30
C ALA A 201 -6.37 4.81 5.31
N SER A 202 -7.41 5.49 5.79
CA SER A 202 -8.18 6.47 5.04
C SER A 202 -8.95 7.38 6.00
N ASP A 203 -9.34 8.58 5.54
CA ASP A 203 -10.17 9.49 6.34
C ASP A 203 -11.64 9.04 6.34
N HIS A 204 -12.13 8.63 5.17
CA HIS A 204 -13.50 8.19 4.95
C HIS A 204 -13.55 6.87 4.18
N ILE A 205 -14.40 5.94 4.65
CA ILE A 205 -14.75 4.72 3.91
C ILE A 205 -16.15 4.87 3.35
N VAL A 206 -16.29 4.77 2.04
CA VAL A 206 -17.57 4.77 1.32
C VAL A 206 -17.92 3.33 0.98
N VAL A 207 -19.04 2.85 1.51
CA VAL A 207 -19.52 1.48 1.35
C VAL A 207 -20.71 1.46 0.41
N PHE A 208 -20.67 0.56 -0.55
CA PHE A 208 -21.80 0.25 -1.42
C PHE A 208 -22.21 -1.22 -1.24
N GLY A 209 -23.44 -1.53 -1.63
CA GLY A 209 -24.07 -2.82 -1.43
C GLY A 209 -24.60 -3.02 0.00
N THR A 210 -25.47 -4.02 0.15
CA THR A 210 -26.06 -4.33 1.45
C THR A 210 -25.24 -5.39 2.19
N PRO A 211 -24.77 -5.11 3.43
CA PRO A 211 -24.06 -6.10 4.23
C PRO A 211 -24.98 -7.28 4.57
N LYS A 212 -24.61 -8.49 4.14
CA LYS A 212 -25.43 -9.70 4.35
C LYS A 212 -25.56 -10.13 5.82
N LYS A 213 -24.62 -9.71 6.68
CA LYS A 213 -24.45 -10.21 8.06
C LYS A 213 -24.24 -9.11 9.12
N ALA A 214 -24.49 -7.85 8.79
CA ALA A 214 -24.37 -6.74 9.74
C ALA A 214 -25.27 -5.59 9.33
N THR A 215 -25.61 -4.71 10.26
CA THR A 215 -26.28 -3.44 9.93
C THR A 215 -25.24 -2.34 9.69
N PRO A 216 -25.47 -1.37 8.80
CA PRO A 216 -24.54 -0.25 8.61
C PRO A 216 -24.25 0.50 9.90
N ALA A 217 -25.26 0.69 10.76
CA ALA A 217 -25.10 1.34 12.07
C ALA A 217 -24.12 0.58 12.98
N SER A 218 -24.24 -0.74 13.09
CA SER A 218 -23.31 -1.55 13.90
C SER A 218 -21.89 -1.52 13.35
N LEU A 219 -21.72 -1.52 12.02
CA LEU A 219 -20.40 -1.37 11.40
C LEU A 219 -19.80 0.00 11.66
N ARG A 220 -20.60 1.05 11.52
CA ARG A 220 -20.18 2.42 11.79
C ARG A 220 -19.70 2.56 13.23
N THR A 221 -20.51 2.15 14.20
CA THR A 221 -20.14 2.18 15.62
C THR A 221 -18.84 1.42 15.86
N ARG A 222 -18.70 0.21 15.32
CA ARG A 222 -17.51 -0.63 15.52
C ARG A 222 -16.23 0.01 14.97
N ILE A 223 -16.29 0.66 13.82
CA ILE A 223 -15.12 1.30 13.19
C ILE A 223 -14.82 2.63 13.88
N GLU A 224 -15.80 3.51 14.00
CA GLU A 224 -15.59 4.88 14.49
C GLU A 224 -15.19 4.89 15.98
N THR A 225 -15.79 4.05 16.83
CA THR A 225 -15.40 3.96 18.26
C THR A 225 -13.99 3.43 18.49
N SER A 226 -13.43 2.71 17.51
CA SER A 226 -12.05 2.22 17.57
C SER A 226 -11.00 3.26 17.15
N GLY A 227 -11.42 4.51 16.90
CA GLY A 227 -10.58 5.54 16.29
C GLY A 227 -10.36 5.29 14.79
N GLY A 228 -11.31 4.62 14.15
CA GLY A 228 -11.31 4.32 12.72
C GLY A 228 -11.86 5.43 11.83
N PRO A 229 -11.80 5.25 10.50
CA PRO A 229 -12.37 6.18 9.55
C PRO A 229 -13.87 6.37 9.73
N ARG A 230 -14.37 7.54 9.29
CA ARG A 230 -15.81 7.79 9.19
C ARG A 230 -16.41 6.88 8.12
N LEU A 231 -17.49 6.18 8.47
CA LEU A 231 -18.19 5.28 7.54
C LEU A 231 -19.34 6.00 6.85
N LEU A 232 -19.33 5.99 5.51
CA LEU A 232 -20.36 6.52 4.64
C LEU A 232 -20.98 5.35 3.87
N SER A 233 -22.31 5.27 3.77
CA SER A 233 -22.99 4.22 3.01
C SER A 233 -23.77 4.82 1.84
N LEU A 234 -23.62 4.23 0.65
CA LEU A 234 -24.36 4.66 -0.53
C LEU A 234 -25.84 4.28 -0.41
N ARG A 235 -26.70 5.17 -0.92
CA ARG A 235 -28.14 4.88 -1.07
C ARG A 235 -28.33 3.89 -2.22
N ARG A 236 -29.31 2.99 -2.11
CA ARG A 236 -29.69 2.11 -3.22
C ARG A 236 -30.05 2.88 -4.50
N SER A 237 -30.70 4.03 -4.38
CA SER A 237 -30.99 4.89 -5.54
C SER A 237 -29.71 5.37 -6.24
N ALA A 238 -28.65 5.69 -5.49
CA ALA A 238 -27.36 6.06 -6.05
C ALA A 238 -26.68 4.87 -6.74
N GLU A 239 -26.77 3.66 -6.17
CA GLU A 239 -26.26 2.43 -6.79
C GLU A 239 -27.01 2.09 -8.09
N HIS A 240 -28.34 2.24 -8.10
CA HIS A 240 -29.16 2.04 -9.31
C HIS A 240 -28.83 3.10 -10.37
N ALA A 241 -28.63 4.36 -9.98
CA ALA A 241 -28.18 5.41 -10.87
C ALA A 241 -26.79 5.13 -11.44
N ALA A 242 -25.87 4.60 -10.62
CA ALA A 242 -24.56 4.13 -11.05
C ALA A 242 -24.69 3.02 -12.10
N ALA A 243 -25.51 1.99 -11.85
CA ALA A 243 -25.80 0.91 -12.79
C ALA A 243 -26.39 1.41 -14.12
N LYS A 244 -27.35 2.32 -14.07
CA LYS A 244 -27.94 2.93 -15.27
C LYS A 244 -26.89 3.72 -16.07
N SER A 245 -26.08 4.54 -15.40
CA SER A 245 -25.04 5.34 -16.05
C SER A 245 -23.93 4.46 -16.66
N LEU A 246 -23.56 3.35 -16.01
CA LEU A 246 -22.60 2.38 -16.53
C LEU A 246 -23.06 1.84 -17.89
N ALA A 247 -24.30 1.34 -17.94
CA ALA A 247 -24.89 0.82 -19.16
C ALA A 247 -24.98 1.90 -20.26
N GLN A 248 -25.37 3.12 -19.89
CA GLN A 248 -25.45 4.25 -20.81
C GLN A 248 -24.09 4.58 -21.44
N HIS A 249 -23.04 4.80 -20.64
CA HIS A 249 -21.72 5.15 -21.17
C HIS A 249 -21.02 3.99 -21.88
N ALA A 250 -21.32 2.74 -21.54
CA ALA A 250 -20.85 1.61 -22.33
C ALA A 250 -21.52 1.56 -23.70
N SER A 251 -22.82 1.87 -23.77
CA SER A 251 -23.60 1.84 -25.01
C SER A 251 -23.15 2.90 -26.03
N THR A 252 -22.63 4.05 -25.60
CA THR A 252 -22.12 5.09 -26.52
C THR A 252 -20.95 4.59 -27.38
N LEU A 253 -20.19 3.63 -26.88
CA LEU A 253 -19.10 2.98 -27.59
C LEU A 253 -19.51 1.65 -28.25
N GLY A 254 -20.81 1.36 -28.31
CA GLY A 254 -21.36 0.13 -28.90
C GLY A 254 -21.21 -1.12 -28.04
N TYR A 255 -20.88 -0.99 -26.74
CA TYR A 255 -20.84 -2.13 -25.84
C TYR A 255 -22.24 -2.41 -25.27
N GLN A 256 -22.74 -3.63 -25.49
CA GLN A 256 -23.95 -4.12 -24.82
C GLN A 256 -23.58 -4.82 -23.52
N LEU A 257 -23.98 -4.23 -22.39
CA LEU A 257 -23.76 -4.80 -21.05
C LEU A 257 -25.03 -5.49 -20.58
N SER A 258 -25.15 -6.81 -20.82
CA SER A 258 -26.27 -7.60 -20.31
C SER A 258 -26.04 -7.96 -18.84
N GLY A 259 -26.70 -7.23 -17.94
CA GLY A 259 -26.74 -7.55 -16.50
C GLY A 259 -25.44 -7.30 -15.73
N ALA A 260 -24.47 -6.55 -16.27
CA ALA A 260 -23.24 -6.23 -15.54
C ALA A 260 -23.52 -5.24 -14.40
N GLU A 261 -23.02 -5.54 -13.20
CA GLU A 261 -23.09 -4.62 -12.06
C GLU A 261 -21.86 -3.71 -12.04
N PRO A 262 -22.00 -2.43 -11.61
CA PRO A 262 -20.84 -1.54 -11.47
C PRO A 262 -19.89 -2.03 -10.39
N SER A 263 -18.59 -2.07 -10.70
CA SER A 263 -17.59 -2.39 -9.70
C SER A 263 -17.24 -1.17 -8.83
N THR A 264 -16.33 -1.37 -7.87
CA THR A 264 -15.73 -0.28 -7.07
C THR A 264 -15.19 0.86 -7.93
N LEU A 265 -14.65 0.58 -9.11
CA LEU A 265 -14.11 1.60 -10.03
C LEU A 265 -15.21 2.55 -10.51
N TRP A 266 -16.35 2.04 -10.97
CA TRP A 266 -17.43 2.88 -11.46
C TRP A 266 -18.07 3.72 -10.36
N HIS A 267 -18.27 3.14 -9.18
CA HIS A 267 -18.75 3.89 -8.02
C HIS A 267 -17.80 5.04 -7.65
N ALA A 268 -16.49 4.87 -7.85
CA ALA A 268 -15.53 5.93 -7.60
C ALA A 268 -15.62 7.06 -8.64
N ILE A 269 -15.91 6.73 -9.90
CA ILE A 269 -16.22 7.74 -10.94
C ILE A 269 -17.48 8.54 -10.56
N LYS A 270 -18.53 7.85 -10.09
CA LYS A 270 -19.74 8.54 -9.60
C LYS A 270 -19.46 9.42 -8.38
N LEU A 271 -18.55 9.00 -7.49
CA LEU A 271 -18.14 9.82 -6.36
C LEU A 271 -17.43 11.10 -6.84
N VAL A 272 -16.49 10.98 -7.79
CA VAL A 272 -15.79 12.12 -8.42
C VAL A 272 -16.77 13.17 -8.96
N GLU A 273 -17.83 12.73 -9.65
CA GLU A 273 -18.88 13.62 -10.14
C GLU A 273 -19.67 14.27 -9.01
N SER A 274 -19.99 13.51 -7.96
CA SER A 274 -20.81 14.00 -6.84
C SER A 274 -20.08 15.01 -5.95
N ILE A 275 -18.76 14.92 -5.83
CA ILE A 275 -17.92 15.85 -5.04
C ILE A 275 -17.44 17.06 -5.87
N GLY A 276 -17.76 17.11 -7.15
CA GLY A 276 -17.49 18.26 -8.02
C GLY A 276 -16.01 18.46 -8.39
N CYS A 277 -15.24 17.38 -8.57
CA CYS A 277 -13.88 17.45 -9.09
C CYS A 277 -13.83 18.20 -10.41
N GLN A 278 -12.87 19.10 -10.62
CA GLN A 278 -12.65 19.81 -11.89
C GLN A 278 -11.49 19.18 -12.68
N SER A 279 -10.44 18.74 -11.98
CA SER A 279 -9.31 18.01 -12.55
C SER A 279 -9.17 16.65 -11.88
N VAL A 280 -9.08 15.59 -12.68
CA VAL A 280 -9.04 14.20 -12.22
C VAL A 280 -7.78 13.52 -12.78
N LYS A 281 -6.88 13.13 -11.87
CA LYS A 281 -5.68 12.36 -12.21
C LYS A 281 -5.93 10.89 -11.90
N VAL A 282 -5.95 10.06 -12.93
CA VAL A 282 -6.21 8.62 -12.81
C VAL A 282 -4.88 7.88 -12.85
N PHE A 283 -4.64 7.02 -11.85
CA PHE A 283 -3.40 6.28 -11.68
C PHE A 283 -3.67 4.78 -11.74
N GLY A 284 -2.93 4.03 -12.55
CA GLY A 284 -2.99 2.57 -12.51
C GLY A 284 -4.30 1.97 -13.04
N VAL A 285 -4.96 2.64 -13.99
CA VAL A 285 -6.13 2.14 -14.71
C VAL A 285 -5.75 1.95 -16.18
N PRO A 286 -5.57 0.71 -16.67
CA PRO A 286 -5.24 0.45 -18.08
C PRO A 286 -6.39 0.77 -19.03
N GLU A 287 -6.11 1.06 -20.29
CA GLU A 287 -7.16 1.22 -21.30
C GLU A 287 -7.91 -0.11 -21.50
N PRO A 288 -9.20 -0.08 -21.84
CA PRO A 288 -9.98 -1.31 -22.08
C PRO A 288 -9.49 -2.12 -23.30
N LYS A 289 -8.77 -1.49 -24.23
CA LYS A 289 -8.25 -2.14 -25.45
C LYS A 289 -6.75 -2.46 -25.37
N THR A 290 -6.08 -2.24 -24.24
CA THR A 290 -4.62 -2.46 -24.10
C THR A 290 -4.21 -3.87 -24.52
N CYS A 291 -4.90 -4.91 -24.03
CA CYS A 291 -4.54 -6.30 -24.34
C CYS A 291 -4.78 -6.70 -25.81
N LYS A 292 -5.58 -5.93 -26.56
CA LYS A 292 -5.72 -6.12 -28.01
C LYS A 292 -4.50 -5.60 -28.78
N ARG A 293 -3.89 -4.50 -28.31
CA ARG A 293 -2.69 -3.89 -28.91
C ARG A 293 -1.43 -4.64 -28.48
N GLN A 294 -1.36 -4.98 -27.19
CA GLN A 294 -0.23 -5.66 -26.57
C GLN A 294 -0.73 -6.98 -25.99
N ARG A 295 -0.48 -8.08 -26.70
CA ARG A 295 -0.95 -9.42 -26.30
C ARG A 295 -0.45 -9.81 -24.91
N ASN A 296 0.81 -9.49 -24.60
CA ASN A 296 1.44 -9.83 -23.34
C ASN A 296 1.92 -8.56 -22.63
N GLU A 297 1.34 -8.28 -21.47
CA GLU A 297 1.74 -7.20 -20.56
C GLU A 297 2.09 -7.85 -19.22
N PRO A 298 3.40 -8.05 -18.94
CA PRO A 298 3.86 -8.83 -17.80
C PRO A 298 3.64 -8.10 -16.45
N SER A 299 3.36 -6.79 -16.47
CA SER A 299 2.99 -6.06 -15.26
C SER A 299 1.82 -6.73 -14.58
N ARG A 300 1.92 -6.87 -13.26
CA ARG A 300 0.86 -7.44 -12.43
C ARG A 300 -0.46 -6.70 -12.64
N SER A 301 -1.58 -7.41 -12.58
CA SER A 301 -2.90 -6.79 -12.54
C SER A 301 -3.20 -6.09 -11.20
N ARG A 302 -2.49 -6.46 -10.13
CA ARG A 302 -2.54 -5.80 -8.82
C ARG A 302 -1.14 -5.48 -8.32
N PHE A 303 -0.82 -4.20 -8.10
CA PHE A 303 0.51 -3.79 -7.67
C PHE A 303 0.92 -4.41 -6.32
N TRP A 304 -0.03 -4.62 -5.41
CA TRP A 304 0.27 -5.12 -4.07
C TRP A 304 0.28 -6.65 -3.96
N GLU A 305 -0.26 -7.39 -4.92
CA GLU A 305 -0.34 -8.85 -4.83
C GLU A 305 0.67 -9.51 -5.75
N TYR A 306 1.77 -10.03 -5.17
CA TYR A 306 2.85 -10.65 -5.93
C TYR A 306 2.39 -11.79 -6.87
N ALA A 307 1.40 -12.56 -6.43
CA ALA A 307 0.85 -13.70 -7.17
C ALA A 307 -0.32 -13.32 -8.09
N SER A 308 -0.64 -12.03 -8.24
CA SER A 308 -1.70 -11.64 -9.17
C SER A 308 -1.28 -11.95 -10.61
N PRO A 309 -2.21 -12.39 -11.48
CA PRO A 309 -1.92 -12.59 -12.90
C PRO A 309 -1.36 -11.32 -13.55
N PRO A 310 -0.58 -11.46 -14.65
CA PRO A 310 -0.22 -10.36 -15.53
C PRO A 310 -1.47 -9.60 -16.01
N GLN A 311 -1.31 -8.34 -16.41
CA GLN A 311 -2.40 -7.51 -16.90
C GLN A 311 -3.00 -8.07 -18.19
N CYS A 312 -2.14 -8.57 -19.09
CA CYS A 312 -2.55 -9.21 -20.34
C CYS A 312 -1.80 -10.54 -20.52
N THR A 313 -2.55 -11.59 -20.85
CA THR A 313 -2.01 -12.92 -21.21
C THR A 313 -2.65 -13.35 -22.52
N ASP A 314 -1.84 -13.52 -23.57
CA ASP A 314 -2.30 -13.93 -24.92
C ASP A 314 -3.43 -13.05 -25.51
N GLY A 315 -3.44 -11.78 -25.13
CA GLY A 315 -4.44 -10.79 -25.54
C GLY A 315 -5.70 -10.77 -24.69
N VAL A 316 -5.79 -11.62 -23.67
CA VAL A 316 -6.87 -11.64 -22.69
C VAL A 316 -6.49 -10.77 -21.49
N ASP A 317 -7.40 -9.87 -21.11
CA ASP A 317 -7.22 -8.99 -19.96
C ASP A 317 -7.51 -9.74 -18.65
N ALA A 318 -6.75 -9.46 -17.58
CA ALA A 318 -6.97 -10.04 -16.26
C ALA A 318 -8.41 -9.85 -15.72
N GLY A 319 -9.05 -8.74 -16.07
CA GLY A 319 -10.44 -8.42 -15.74
C GLY A 319 -11.48 -9.05 -16.69
N HIS A 320 -11.06 -9.85 -17.67
CA HIS A 320 -11.98 -10.51 -18.62
C HIS A 320 -12.73 -11.69 -17.99
N ASN A 321 -12.03 -12.51 -17.20
CA ASN A 321 -12.58 -13.73 -16.60
C ASN A 321 -13.36 -13.46 -15.30
N GLU A 322 -13.66 -12.19 -15.02
CA GLU A 322 -14.39 -11.82 -13.82
C GLU A 322 -15.89 -12.05 -14.02
N ASP A 323 -16.55 -12.52 -12.96
CA ASP A 323 -18.00 -12.61 -12.92
C ASP A 323 -18.58 -11.17 -13.03
N PRO A 324 -19.31 -10.84 -14.11
CA PRO A 324 -19.84 -9.49 -14.33
C PRO A 324 -20.90 -9.09 -13.29
N LEU A 325 -21.40 -10.04 -12.49
CA LEU A 325 -22.33 -9.79 -11.40
C LEU A 325 -21.62 -9.57 -10.06
N LYS A 326 -20.28 -9.62 -10.02
CA LYS A 326 -19.53 -9.45 -8.78
C LYS A 326 -19.19 -7.97 -8.54
N PRO A 327 -19.78 -7.31 -7.53
CA PRO A 327 -19.65 -5.86 -7.30
C PRO A 327 -18.25 -5.39 -6.83
N ASP A 328 -17.41 -6.28 -6.29
CA ASP A 328 -16.01 -5.96 -5.95
C ASP A 328 -15.07 -7.06 -6.45
N PRO A 329 -14.70 -7.01 -7.73
CA PRO A 329 -13.76 -7.94 -8.31
C PRO A 329 -12.37 -7.79 -7.69
N GLY A 330 -11.58 -8.87 -7.79
CA GLY A 330 -10.18 -8.81 -7.38
C GLY A 330 -9.33 -7.94 -8.31
N HIS A 331 -9.80 -7.68 -9.53
CA HIS A 331 -9.13 -6.88 -10.55
C HIS A 331 -9.99 -5.68 -10.97
N LEU A 332 -9.44 -4.83 -11.85
CA LEU A 332 -10.21 -3.73 -12.43
C LEU A 332 -11.14 -4.28 -13.52
N SER A 333 -12.44 -4.21 -13.25
CA SER A 333 -13.51 -4.58 -14.18
C SER A 333 -13.26 -4.03 -15.58
N LEU A 334 -13.23 -4.94 -16.58
CA LEU A 334 -13.12 -4.55 -17.98
C LEU A 334 -14.38 -3.79 -18.44
N VAL A 335 -15.53 -4.10 -17.83
CA VAL A 335 -16.81 -3.43 -18.09
C VAL A 335 -16.72 -1.96 -17.67
N ASP A 336 -16.26 -1.70 -16.45
CA ASP A 336 -16.13 -0.34 -15.90
C ASP A 336 -15.15 0.49 -16.73
N ARG A 337 -14.04 -0.10 -17.17
CA ARG A 337 -13.07 0.61 -18.02
C ARG A 337 -13.61 0.94 -19.40
N ARG A 338 -14.46 0.07 -19.98
CA ARG A 338 -15.15 0.36 -21.25
C ARG A 338 -16.15 1.49 -21.09
N ALA A 339 -16.95 1.46 -20.02
CA ALA A 339 -17.86 2.56 -19.70
C ALA A 339 -17.09 3.85 -19.39
N MET A 340 -15.90 3.76 -18.76
CA MET A 340 -15.06 4.91 -18.45
C MET A 340 -14.59 5.61 -19.73
N ALA A 341 -14.23 4.85 -20.76
CA ALA A 341 -13.91 5.43 -22.07
C ALA A 341 -15.09 6.20 -22.67
N GLY A 342 -16.32 5.72 -22.53
CA GLY A 342 -17.52 6.45 -22.97
C GLY A 342 -17.86 7.65 -22.07
N TRP A 343 -17.60 7.54 -20.78
CA TRP A 343 -17.74 8.64 -19.82
C TRP A 343 -16.80 9.81 -20.15
N LEU A 344 -15.54 9.54 -20.48
CA LEU A 344 -14.57 10.56 -20.88
C LEU A 344 -15.05 11.41 -22.07
N GLN A 345 -15.77 10.81 -23.03
CA GLN A 345 -16.35 11.56 -24.16
C GLN A 345 -17.45 12.55 -23.74
N SER A 346 -18.21 12.20 -22.70
CA SER A 346 -19.26 13.07 -22.13
C SER A 346 -18.73 14.05 -21.07
N ALA A 347 -17.56 13.77 -20.50
CA ALA A 347 -16.95 14.51 -19.41
C ALA A 347 -16.15 15.75 -19.89
N GLN A 348 -16.57 16.42 -20.97
CA GLN A 348 -15.81 17.50 -21.64
C GLN A 348 -15.43 18.69 -20.74
N LYS A 349 -16.09 18.85 -19.58
CA LYS A 349 -15.80 19.90 -18.59
C LYS A 349 -14.75 19.49 -17.55
N LEU A 350 -14.29 18.24 -17.56
CA LEU A 350 -13.32 17.69 -16.61
C LEU A 350 -11.95 17.53 -17.28
N ASP A 351 -10.90 18.06 -16.67
CA ASP A 351 -9.51 17.79 -17.07
C ASP A 351 -9.09 16.42 -16.52
N VAL A 352 -9.21 15.37 -17.34
CA VAL A 352 -8.86 14.00 -16.93
C VAL A 352 -7.53 13.57 -17.53
N ARG A 353 -6.57 13.18 -16.67
CA ARG A 353 -5.24 12.71 -17.10
C ARG A 353 -4.89 11.36 -16.51
N PHE A 354 -4.27 10.50 -17.31
CA PHE A 354 -3.93 9.13 -16.92
C PHE A 354 -2.44 8.95 -16.69
N PHE A 355 -2.07 8.17 -15.67
CA PHE A 355 -0.69 7.90 -15.30
C PHE A 355 -0.48 6.42 -15.01
N SER A 356 0.58 5.85 -15.58
CA SER A 356 1.04 4.47 -15.35
C SER A 356 -0.09 3.43 -15.40
N PRO A 357 -0.77 3.26 -16.55
CA PRO A 357 -0.42 3.77 -17.88
C PRO A 357 -1.12 5.08 -18.28
N THR A 358 -0.55 5.80 -19.25
CA THR A 358 -1.25 6.87 -19.99
C THR A 358 -2.26 6.25 -20.95
N TRP A 359 -3.31 6.99 -21.30
CA TRP A 359 -4.32 6.58 -22.28
C TRP A 359 -4.05 7.27 -23.61
N SER A 360 -3.55 6.52 -24.60
CA SER A 360 -3.04 7.09 -25.86
C SER A 360 -4.12 7.68 -26.78
N ASP A 361 -5.37 7.24 -26.63
CA ASP A 361 -6.47 7.69 -27.49
C ASP A 361 -7.05 9.04 -27.09
N PHE A 362 -6.84 9.49 -25.84
CA PHE A 362 -7.42 10.75 -25.32
C PHE A 362 -6.44 11.94 -25.32
N GLU A 363 -5.12 11.70 -25.29
CA GLU A 363 -4.14 12.79 -25.32
C GLU A 363 -4.12 13.54 -26.68
N ARG A 364 -4.63 12.94 -27.75
CA ARG A 364 -4.69 13.58 -29.08
C ARG A 364 -5.76 14.65 -29.21
N ASP A 365 -6.82 14.61 -28.41
CA ASP A 365 -7.94 15.56 -28.52
C ASP A 365 -7.71 16.84 -27.69
N PHE A 366 -6.84 16.80 -26.67
CA PHE A 366 -6.51 17.97 -25.84
C PHE A 366 -5.27 18.75 -26.32
N ALA A 367 -4.46 18.20 -27.21
CA ALA A 367 -3.33 18.90 -27.83
C ALA A 367 -3.73 19.68 -29.11
N ALA A 368 -5.01 19.60 -29.51
CA ALA A 368 -5.54 20.22 -30.73
C ALA A 368 -6.50 21.40 -30.45
N THR A 369 -6.58 21.86 -29.20
CA THR A 369 -7.28 23.09 -28.76
C THR A 369 -6.32 23.93 -27.94
#